data_AF-A0A7S2PMY9-F1
#
_entry.id   AF-A0A7S2PMY9-F1
#
_cell.length_a   1.000
_cell.length_b   1.000
_cell.length_c   1.000
_cell.angle_alpha   90.00
_cell.angle_beta   90.00
_cell.angle_gamma   90.00
#
_symmetry.space_group_name_H-M   'P 1'
#
loop_
_entity.id
_entity.type
_entity.pdbx_description
1 polymer ?
#
loop_
_entity_poly.entity_id
_entity_poly.type
_entity_poly.pdbx_seq_one_letter_code
_entity_poly.pdbx_strand_id
1 'polypeptide(L)'
;GGGLFGANTGGGLFGQNTGGGMFGANTGGGLFGANTGGGMFGANTGGGLFGANTGGGLFGANTGGGLFGANTGGGLFGQNTGGGMFGANTGGGLFGANTGGGMFGANTGGGLFGANTGGGLFGANTGGGLFGA
;
A
#
# COMPACT_ATOMS: atom_id res chain seq x y z
N GLY A 1 -32.58 -13.28 -7.21
CA GLY A 1 -32.90 -13.75 -5.84
C GLY A 1 -31.62 -13.73 -5.03
N GLY A 2 -31.68 -13.25 -3.80
CA GLY A 2 -30.58 -13.42 -2.86
C GLY A 2 -30.88 -14.57 -1.90
N GLY A 3 -29.91 -15.45 -1.68
CA GLY A 3 -30.00 -16.55 -0.73
C GLY A 3 -29.25 -16.23 0.56
N LEU A 4 -29.70 -16.79 1.70
CA LEU A 4 -28.96 -16.64 2.95
C LEU A 4 -27.62 -17.41 2.91
N PHE A 5 -27.59 -18.55 2.22
CA PHE A 5 -26.42 -19.43 2.14
C PHE A 5 -26.22 -19.95 0.72
N GLY A 6 -25.00 -20.37 0.40
CA GLY A 6 -24.68 -21.12 -0.82
C GLY A 6 -24.16 -20.26 -1.97
N ALA A 7 -24.29 -20.78 -3.19
CA ALA A 7 -23.86 -20.08 -4.40
C ALA A 7 -25.01 -19.23 -4.97
N ASN A 8 -24.84 -17.90 -5.08
CA ASN A 8 -25.87 -17.01 -5.58
C ASN A 8 -25.38 -16.11 -6.72
N THR A 9 -26.17 -15.99 -7.78
CA THR A 9 -25.85 -15.09 -8.90
C THR A 9 -26.00 -13.62 -8.52
N GLY A 10 -26.95 -13.31 -7.62
CA GLY A 10 -27.16 -11.96 -7.11
C GLY A 10 -26.27 -11.69 -5.90
N GLY A 11 -26.89 -11.53 -4.73
CA GLY A 11 -26.16 -11.41 -3.47
C GLY A 11 -26.63 -12.39 -2.41
N GLY A 12 -25.84 -12.52 -1.35
CA GLY A 12 -26.16 -13.44 -0.27
C GLY A 12 -25.48 -13.07 1.04
N LEU A 13 -25.98 -13.64 2.14
CA LEU A 13 -25.39 -13.39 3.45
C LEU A 13 -24.09 -14.18 3.60
N PHE A 14 -24.11 -15.47 3.26
CA PHE A 14 -22.94 -16.36 3.30
C PHE A 14 -22.77 -17.13 1.99
N GLY A 15 -21.52 -17.29 1.55
CA GLY A 15 -21.16 -18.26 0.51
C GLY A 15 -20.44 -17.63 -0.67
N GLN A 16 -20.69 -18.17 -1.87
CA GLN A 16 -20.05 -17.72 -3.11
C GLN A 16 -21.05 -16.88 -3.91
N ASN A 17 -20.81 -15.58 -4.10
CA ASN A 17 -21.77 -14.72 -4.79
C ASN A 17 -21.16 -13.99 -5.99
N THR A 18 -21.82 -14.04 -7.14
CA THR A 18 -21.34 -13.32 -8.33
C THR A 18 -21.50 -11.80 -8.15
N GLY A 19 -22.62 -11.34 -7.58
CA GLY A 19 -22.82 -9.93 -7.26
C GLY A 19 -22.08 -9.53 -5.99
N GLY A 20 -22.73 -9.60 -4.83
CA GLY A 20 -22.09 -9.23 -3.57
C GLY A 20 -22.68 -9.86 -2.33
N GLY A 21 -21.92 -9.90 -1.24
CA GLY A 21 -22.38 -10.55 -0.02
C GLY A 21 -21.69 -10.08 1.25
N MET A 22 -22.24 -10.45 2.40
CA MET A 22 -21.60 -10.07 3.67
C MET A 22 -20.38 -10.94 3.97
N PHE A 23 -20.47 -12.25 3.76
CA PHE A 23 -19.40 -13.19 4.11
C PHE A 23 -19.14 -14.19 2.99
N GLY A 24 -17.87 -14.35 2.61
CA GLY A 24 -17.41 -15.43 1.74
C GLY A 24 -16.64 -14.94 0.52
N ALA A 25 -16.80 -15.63 -0.60
CA ALA A 25 -16.10 -15.31 -1.84
C ALA A 25 -17.04 -14.58 -2.80
N ASN A 26 -16.74 -13.35 -3.20
CA ASN A 26 -17.63 -12.59 -4.07
C ASN A 26 -16.93 -12.03 -5.31
N THR A 27 -17.54 -12.17 -6.49
CA THR A 27 -16.96 -11.60 -7.72
C THR A 27 -17.09 -10.08 -7.75
N GLY A 28 -18.24 -9.53 -7.39
CA GLY A 28 -18.40 -8.08 -7.25
C GLY A 28 -17.78 -7.58 -5.95
N GLY A 29 -18.54 -7.46 -4.86
CA GLY A 29 -18.00 -6.94 -3.62
C GLY A 29 -18.62 -7.52 -2.35
N GLY A 30 -17.92 -7.36 -1.23
CA GLY A 30 -18.39 -7.93 0.02
C GLY A 30 -17.82 -7.30 1.27
N LEU A 31 -18.48 -7.57 2.40
CA LEU A 31 -18.08 -7.00 3.68
C LEU A 31 -16.85 -7.75 4.25
N PHE A 32 -16.87 -9.08 4.23
CA PHE A 32 -15.81 -9.93 4.73
C PHE A 32 -15.51 -11.08 3.76
N GLY A 33 -14.23 -11.27 3.45
CA GLY A 33 -13.74 -12.47 2.76
C GLY A 33 -12.88 -12.15 1.55
N ALA A 34 -12.99 -12.99 0.51
CA ALA A 34 -12.20 -12.88 -0.70
C ALA A 34 -13.05 -12.27 -1.83
N ASN A 35 -12.70 -11.08 -2.34
CA ASN A 35 -13.50 -10.43 -3.38
C ASN A 35 -12.68 -10.11 -4.64
N THR A 36 -13.24 -10.36 -5.82
CA THR A 36 -12.57 -9.94 -7.08
C THR A 36 -12.67 -8.44 -7.27
N GLY A 37 -13.83 -7.82 -7.02
CA GLY A 37 -13.96 -6.36 -6.96
C GLY A 37 -13.48 -5.81 -5.62
N GLY A 38 -14.37 -5.13 -4.90
CA GLY A 38 -14.00 -4.41 -3.67
C GLY A 38 -14.57 -5.01 -2.39
N GLY A 39 -13.90 -4.78 -1.26
CA GLY A 39 -14.40 -5.26 0.02
C GLY A 39 -13.96 -4.47 1.24
N MET A 40 -14.69 -4.64 2.35
CA MET A 40 -14.34 -3.91 3.57
C MET A 40 -13.21 -4.61 4.34
N PHE A 41 -13.27 -5.93 4.48
CA PHE A 41 -12.26 -6.74 5.17
C PHE A 41 -11.89 -7.99 4.37
N GLY A 42 -10.60 -8.25 4.22
CA GLY A 42 -10.08 -9.52 3.70
C GLY A 42 -9.15 -9.34 2.51
N ALA A 43 -9.23 -10.28 1.55
CA ALA A 43 -8.37 -10.30 0.37
C ALA A 43 -9.15 -9.81 -0.85
N ASN A 44 -8.71 -8.73 -1.50
CA ASN A 44 -9.43 -8.19 -2.66
C ASN A 44 -8.53 -8.02 -3.88
N THR A 45 -8.98 -8.46 -5.06
CA THR A 45 -8.22 -8.19 -6.30
C THR A 45 -8.33 -6.72 -6.70
N GLY A 46 -9.51 -6.10 -6.51
CA GLY A 46 -9.69 -4.66 -6.64
C GLY A 46 -9.13 -3.91 -5.44
N GLY A 47 -9.99 -3.16 -4.75
CA GLY A 47 -9.58 -2.37 -3.59
C GLY A 47 -10.35 -2.69 -2.32
N GLY A 48 -9.78 -2.35 -1.18
CA GLY A 48 -10.44 -2.64 0.09
C GLY A 48 -10.05 -1.74 1.25
N LEU A 49 -10.88 -1.74 2.29
CA LEU A 49 -10.63 -0.91 3.46
C LEU A 49 -9.53 -1.50 4.33
N PHE A 50 -9.62 -2.80 4.63
CA PHE A 50 -8.67 -3.52 5.46
C PHE A 50 -8.27 -4.86 4.84
N GLY A 51 -6.97 -5.13 4.76
CA GLY A 51 -6.44 -6.46 4.45
C GLY A 51 -5.43 -6.45 3.30
N ALA A 52 -5.46 -7.50 2.49
CA ALA A 52 -4.52 -7.70 1.39
C ALA A 52 -5.20 -7.36 0.07
N ASN A 53 -4.72 -6.36 -0.67
CA ASN A 53 -5.35 -5.97 -1.94
C ASN A 53 -4.36 -5.96 -3.12
N THR A 54 -4.74 -6.53 -4.26
CA THR A 54 -3.91 -6.43 -5.46
C THR A 54 -3.94 -5.01 -6.02
N GLY A 55 -5.10 -4.36 -6.02
CA GLY A 55 -5.23 -2.94 -6.35
C GLY A 55 -4.75 -2.05 -5.19
N GLY A 56 -5.66 -1.24 -4.65
CA GLY A 56 -5.31 -0.31 -3.58
C GLY A 56 -6.21 -0.42 -2.35
N GLY A 57 -5.70 0.02 -1.20
CA GLY A 57 -6.45 -0.09 0.03
C GLY A 57 -6.10 0.96 1.08
N LEU A 58 -6.99 1.11 2.06
CA LEU A 58 -6.77 2.08 3.13
C LEU A 58 -5.75 1.56 4.14
N PHE A 59 -5.91 0.31 4.59
CA PHE A 59 -5.03 -0.32 5.56
C PHE A 59 -4.63 -1.73 5.13
N GLY A 60 -3.33 -2.03 5.17
CA GLY A 60 -2.81 -3.39 5.06
C GLY A 60 -1.72 -3.54 4.00
N ALA A 61 -1.73 -4.67 3.32
CA ALA A 61 -0.71 -5.01 2.32
C ALA A 61 -1.29 -4.84 0.91
N ASN A 62 -0.73 -3.95 0.08
CA ASN A 62 -1.26 -3.72 -1.26
C ASN A 62 -0.20 -3.90 -2.35
N THR A 63 -0.52 -4.56 -3.46
CA THR A 63 0.40 -4.64 -4.59
C THR A 63 0.45 -3.30 -5.33
N GLY A 64 -0.70 -2.64 -5.53
CA GLY A 64 -0.77 -1.28 -6.04
C GLY A 64 -0.36 -0.27 -4.98
N GLY A 65 -1.28 0.64 -4.60
CA GLY A 65 -0.99 1.68 -3.64
C GLY A 65 -1.98 1.75 -2.49
N GLY A 66 -1.54 2.29 -1.35
CA GLY A 66 -2.36 2.33 -0.16
C GLY A 66 -2.07 3.50 0.76
N LEU A 67 -3.00 3.78 1.66
CA LEU A 67 -2.84 4.88 2.60
C LEU A 67 -1.91 4.49 3.75
N PHE A 68 -2.13 3.32 4.35
CA PHE A 68 -1.35 2.81 5.46
C PHE A 68 -0.95 1.35 5.26
N GLY A 69 0.34 1.06 5.43
CA GLY A 69 0.84 -0.31 5.52
C GLY A 69 2.00 -0.61 4.57
N ALA A 70 2.02 -1.82 4.03
CA ALA A 70 3.07 -2.30 3.15
C ALA A 70 2.59 -2.28 1.69
N ASN A 71 3.20 -1.49 0.81
CA ASN A 71 2.77 -1.41 -0.59
C ASN A 71 3.90 -1.72 -1.57
N THR A 72 3.64 -2.54 -2.58
CA THR A 72 4.65 -2.77 -3.62
C THR A 72 4.80 -1.57 -4.54
N GLY A 73 3.69 -0.93 -4.91
CA GLY A 73 3.69 0.36 -5.61
C GLY A 73 4.07 1.51 -4.69
N GLY A 74 3.14 2.42 -4.44
CA GLY A 74 3.38 3.58 -3.59
C GLY A 74 2.33 3.79 -2.53
N GLY A 75 2.69 4.51 -1.46
CA GLY A 75 1.78 4.71 -0.35
C GLY A 75 2.03 5.98 0.44
N LEU A 76 1.03 6.38 1.22
CA LEU A 76 1.15 7.59 2.02
C LEU A 76 1.99 7.34 3.27
N PHE A 77 1.69 6.25 4.00
CA PHE A 77 2.38 5.88 5.23
C PHE A 77 2.76 4.40 5.24
N GLY A 78 4.02 4.11 5.56
CA GLY A 78 4.49 2.76 5.88
C GLY A 78 5.70 2.32 5.06
N GLN A 79 5.70 1.06 4.63
CA GLN A 79 6.81 0.47 3.89
C GLN A 79 6.43 0.35 2.42
N ASN A 80 7.18 0.96 1.50
CA ASN A 80 6.86 0.85 0.08
C ASN A 80 8.05 0.39 -0.77
N THR A 81 7.84 -0.52 -1.70
CA THR A 81 8.91 -0.91 -2.64
C THR A 81 9.14 0.20 -3.67
N GLY A 82 8.08 0.79 -4.21
CA GLY A 82 8.18 1.99 -5.05
C GLY A 82 8.49 3.23 -4.23
N GLY A 83 7.53 4.15 -4.11
CA GLY A 83 7.74 5.41 -3.41
C GLY A 83 6.62 5.80 -2.48
N GLY A 84 6.92 6.64 -1.48
CA GLY A 84 5.93 7.01 -0.49
C GLY A 84 6.19 8.36 0.18
N MET A 85 5.16 8.88 0.83
CA MET A 85 5.28 10.18 1.48
C MET A 85 5.98 10.06 2.84
N PHE A 86 5.63 9.06 3.65
CA PHE A 86 6.20 8.84 4.97
C PHE A 86 6.54 7.37 5.20
N GLY A 87 7.78 7.10 5.61
CA GLY A 87 8.20 5.79 6.10
C GLY A 87 9.45 5.25 5.40
N ALA A 88 9.50 3.94 5.20
CA ALA A 88 10.66 3.27 4.61
C ALA A 88 10.36 2.92 3.16
N ASN A 89 11.15 3.41 2.19
CA ASN A 89 10.92 3.11 0.78
C ASN A 89 12.16 2.51 0.10
N THR A 90 11.98 1.51 -0.76
CA THR A 90 13.10 1.01 -1.56
C THR A 90 13.43 1.96 -2.70
N GLY A 91 12.42 2.51 -3.39
CA GLY A 91 12.60 3.61 -4.33
C GLY A 91 12.83 4.94 -3.60
N GLY A 92 11.95 5.91 -3.81
CA GLY A 92 12.12 7.25 -3.26
C GLY A 92 10.95 7.74 -2.42
N GLY A 93 11.20 8.70 -1.53
CA GLY A 93 10.16 9.19 -0.65
C GLY A 93 10.37 10.62 -0.14
N LEU A 94 9.30 11.20 0.39
CA LEU A 94 9.36 12.56 0.90
C LEU A 94 10.03 12.61 2.27
N PHE A 95 9.59 11.77 3.20
CA PHE A 95 10.10 11.68 4.57
C PHE A 95 10.39 10.23 4.97
N GLY A 96 11.60 10.00 5.50
CA GLY A 96 11.95 8.75 6.18
C GLY A 96 13.23 8.11 5.66
N ALA A 97 13.25 6.78 5.58
CA ALA A 97 14.43 6.02 5.18
C ALA A 97 14.24 5.50 3.76
N ASN A 98 15.10 5.89 2.80
CA ASN A 98 14.96 5.44 1.42
C ASN A 98 16.23 4.78 0.89
N THR A 99 16.09 3.67 0.15
CA THR A 99 17.26 3.07 -0.51
C THR A 99 17.65 3.86 -1.76
N GLY A 100 16.68 4.32 -2.54
CA GLY A 100 16.88 5.31 -3.59
C GLY A 100 17.13 6.70 -3.01
N GLY A 101 16.31 7.68 -3.40
CA GLY A 101 16.48 9.07 -2.97
C GLY A 101 15.25 9.67 -2.30
N GLY A 102 15.45 10.71 -1.49
CA GLY A 102 14.34 11.36 -0.80
C GLY A 102 14.59 12.81 -0.41
N MET A 103 13.53 13.54 -0.07
CA MET A 103 13.72 14.93 0.36
C MET A 103 14.27 15.02 1.77
N PHE A 104 13.72 14.26 2.73
CA PHE A 104 14.08 14.36 4.13
C PHE A 104 14.32 12.98 4.76
N GLY A 105 15.48 12.80 5.39
CA GLY A 105 15.77 11.64 6.23
C GLY A 105 17.06 10.93 5.86
N ALA A 106 17.06 9.60 5.95
CA ALA A 106 18.24 8.78 5.72
C ALA A 106 18.12 8.10 4.35
N ASN A 107 19.02 8.41 3.41
CA ASN A 107 18.96 7.84 2.06
C ASN A 107 20.27 7.14 1.67
N THR A 108 20.17 5.96 1.06
CA THR A 108 21.37 5.30 0.51
C THR A 108 21.80 5.95 -0.80
N GLY A 109 20.84 6.30 -1.67
CA GLY A 109 21.10 7.18 -2.80
C GLY A 109 21.28 8.64 -2.35
N GLY A 110 20.62 9.57 -3.05
CA GLY A 110 20.74 11.00 -2.80
C GLY A 110 19.54 11.63 -2.10
N GLY A 111 19.74 12.76 -1.43
CA GLY A 111 18.64 13.47 -0.81
C GLY A 111 18.85 14.96 -0.59
N LEU A 112 17.78 15.68 -0.26
CA LEU A 112 17.86 17.13 -0.07
C LEU A 112 18.35 17.47 1.34
N PHE A 113 17.80 16.82 2.36
CA PHE A 113 18.12 17.03 3.77
C PHE A 113 18.29 15.70 4.50
N GLY A 114 19.37 15.56 5.26
CA GLY A 114 19.55 14.49 6.23
C GLY A 114 20.87 13.74 6.06
N ALA A 115 20.84 12.42 6.21
CA ALA A 115 22.02 11.57 6.12
C ALA A 115 21.98 10.80 4.79
N ASN A 116 22.90 11.09 3.86
CA ASN A 116 22.88 10.45 2.54
C ASN A 116 24.22 9.81 2.20
N THR A 117 24.18 8.59 1.63
CA THR A 117 25.42 7.93 1.17
C THR A 117 25.82 8.40 -0.23
N GLY A 118 24.87 8.49 -1.17
CA GLY A 118 25.12 8.92 -2.55
C GLY A 118 25.30 10.43 -2.76
N GLY A 119 25.01 11.24 -1.73
CA GLY A 119 25.20 12.69 -1.72
C GLY A 119 23.91 13.46 -1.42
N GLY A 120 24.04 14.71 -0.98
CA GLY A 120 22.87 15.51 -0.66
C GLY A 120 23.14 16.99 -0.48
N LEU A 121 22.10 17.81 -0.44
CA LEU A 121 22.31 19.26 -0.37
C LEU A 121 22.68 19.71 1.04
N PHE A 122 21.94 19.21 2.04
CA PHE A 122 22.12 19.56 3.45
C PHE A 122 22.27 18.31 4.34
N GLY A 123 23.15 18.40 5.33
CA GLY A 123 23.33 17.35 6.35
C GLY A 123 24.59 16.50 6.16
N ALA A 124 24.60 15.30 6.73
CA ALA A 124 25.77 14.43 6.74
C ALA A 124 25.82 13.58 5.46
N ASN A 125 26.79 13.83 4.57
CA ASN A 125 26.78 13.21 3.25
C ASN A 125 28.13 12.57 2.90
N THR A 126 28.14 11.26 2.66
CA THR A 126 29.38 10.55 2.27
C THR A 126 29.80 10.86 0.83
N GLY A 127 28.84 10.86 -0.10
CA GLY A 127 29.06 11.14 -1.53
C GLY A 127 29.22 12.62 -1.89
N GLY A 128 29.29 13.49 -0.88
CA GLY A 128 29.42 14.94 -1.03
C GLY A 128 28.11 15.69 -0.77
N GLY A 129 28.24 16.89 -0.21
CA GLY A 129 27.14 17.82 -0.05
C GLY A 129 27.56 19.27 -0.03
N LEU A 130 26.61 20.17 -0.27
CA LEU A 130 26.91 21.60 -0.41
C LEU A 130 26.92 22.31 0.94
N PHE A 131 26.03 21.90 1.85
CA PHE A 131 25.81 22.56 3.14
C PHE A 131 25.74 21.52 4.26
N GLY A 132 26.90 20.98 4.62
CA GLY A 132 26.99 19.94 5.65
C GLY A 132 28.38 19.33 5.70
N ALA A 133 28.56 18.40 6.65
CA ALA A 133 29.80 17.64 6.83
C ALA A 133 29.79 16.35 6.01
#